data_AF-A0A951UKU9-F1
#
_entry.id   AF-A0A951UKU9-F1
#
_cell.length_a   1.000
_cell.length_b   1.000
_cell.length_c   1.000
_cell.angle_alpha   90.00
_cell.angle_beta   90.00
_cell.angle_gamma   90.00
#
_symmetry.space_group_name_H-M   'P 1'
#
loop_
_entity.id
_entity.type
_entity.pdbx_description
1 polymer ?
#
loop_
_entity_poly.entity_id
_entity_poly.type
_entity_poly.pdbx_seq_one_letter_code
_entity_poly.pdbx_strand_id
1 'polypeptide(L)'
;MTTVKDPPTDFQLPPHNEAALEMLREAKDYESTVALAASGAALATGGIVHPLGWLLFGLAYKPLVATQKLARLEKLTASLLDEFKSEGIQVFPVLKVEDKNPIDLFVRFERKVHLFISIRSIGDKEIVYNEAREVLQIKRKDKHGLKVWNPCPLLELADYEKWLSKNRDLFGMSSREATKTPSAKVLVLWPPTKAADDHNSHLYSEVGSMRILALRRKGTAFVIQQEEVTEFIKAWLAKYE
;
A
#
# COMPACT_ATOMS: atom_id res chain seq x y z
N MET A 1 26.96 21.94 -17.61
CA MET A 1 26.04 22.72 -16.76
C MET A 1 24.63 22.46 -17.24
N THR A 2 23.92 21.51 -16.64
CA THR A 2 22.50 21.26 -16.93
C THR A 2 21.68 22.17 -16.05
N THR A 3 21.03 23.15 -16.66
CA THR A 3 20.05 24.04 -16.02
C THR A 3 18.93 23.18 -15.43
N VAL A 4 18.86 23.17 -14.10
CA VAL A 4 17.67 22.74 -13.38
C VAL A 4 16.59 23.74 -13.81
N LYS A 5 15.59 23.29 -14.57
CA LYS A 5 14.38 24.09 -14.77
C LYS A 5 13.77 24.24 -13.39
N ASP A 6 13.79 25.46 -12.86
CA ASP A 6 13.03 25.77 -11.66
C ASP A 6 11.57 25.39 -11.92
N PRO A 7 10.91 24.70 -10.97
CA PRO A 7 9.51 24.37 -11.10
C PRO A 7 8.69 25.65 -11.31
N PRO A 8 7.59 25.59 -12.08
CA PRO A 8 6.74 26.75 -12.31
C PRO A 8 6.32 27.37 -10.98
N THR A 9 6.24 28.71 -10.94
CA THR A 9 6.07 29.54 -9.72
C THR A 9 4.78 29.25 -8.93
N ASP A 10 3.90 28.39 -9.45
CA ASP A 10 2.63 27.95 -8.85
C ASP A 10 2.53 26.40 -8.79
N PHE A 11 3.68 25.73 -8.67
CA PHE A 11 3.70 24.28 -8.51
C PHE A 11 3.24 23.89 -7.11
N GLN A 12 2.06 23.28 -7.01
CA GLN A 12 1.56 22.67 -5.78
C GLN A 12 1.72 21.16 -5.84
N LEU A 13 2.32 20.59 -4.79
CA LEU A 13 2.36 19.15 -4.62
C LEU A 13 0.94 18.60 -4.48
N PRO A 14 0.69 17.34 -4.91
CA PRO A 14 -0.52 16.62 -4.55
C PRO A 14 -0.74 16.66 -3.03
N PRO A 15 -2.00 16.54 -2.57
CA PRO A 15 -2.30 16.43 -1.15
C PRO A 15 -1.41 15.37 -0.50
N HIS A 16 -0.74 15.75 0.58
CA HIS A 16 0.17 14.89 1.34
C HIS A 16 0.06 15.20 2.83
N ASN A 17 0.61 14.32 3.65
CA ASN A 17 0.64 14.45 5.11
C ASN A 17 -0.75 14.71 5.69
N GLU A 18 -0.91 15.74 6.53
CA GLU A 18 -2.17 16.03 7.25
C GLU A 18 -3.34 16.27 6.29
N ALA A 19 -3.13 17.02 5.20
CA ALA A 19 -4.18 17.26 4.22
C ALA A 19 -4.65 15.95 3.57
N ALA A 20 -3.73 15.05 3.25
CA ALA A 20 -4.10 13.75 2.69
C ALA A 20 -4.72 12.81 3.74
N LEU A 21 -4.29 12.90 5.00
CA LEU A 21 -4.88 12.15 6.11
C LEU A 21 -6.33 12.58 6.37
N GLU A 22 -6.61 13.88 6.30
CA GLU A 22 -7.97 14.42 6.39
C GLU A 22 -8.84 13.93 5.23
N MET A 23 -8.35 13.97 3.99
CA MET A 23 -9.05 13.40 2.84
C MET A 23 -9.34 11.89 3.00
N LEU A 24 -8.42 11.12 3.61
CA LEU A 24 -8.65 9.71 3.91
C LEU A 24 -9.78 9.53 4.94
N ARG A 25 -9.83 10.38 5.97
CA ARG A 25 -10.88 10.38 6.99
C ARG A 25 -12.23 10.72 6.39
N GLU A 26 -12.32 11.78 5.60
CA GLU A 26 -13.54 12.17 4.90
C GLU A 26 -14.05 11.06 3.97
N ALA A 27 -13.16 10.46 3.18
CA ALA A 27 -13.51 9.35 2.29
C ALA A 27 -14.01 8.13 3.09
N LYS A 28 -13.37 7.82 4.21
CA LYS A 28 -13.78 6.73 5.10
C LYS A 28 -15.17 7.00 5.70
N ASP A 29 -15.42 8.22 6.16
CA ASP A 29 -16.68 8.61 6.79
C ASP A 29 -17.82 8.61 5.77
N TYR A 30 -17.55 9.05 4.53
CA TYR A 30 -18.48 8.94 3.41
C TYR A 30 -18.86 7.48 3.12
N GLU A 31 -17.88 6.60 2.89
CA GLU A 31 -18.13 5.18 2.60
C GLU A 31 -18.84 4.47 3.78
N SER A 32 -18.50 4.84 5.02
CA SER A 32 -19.17 4.34 6.22
C SER A 32 -20.64 4.77 6.27
N THR A 33 -20.92 6.03 5.93
CA THR A 33 -22.29 6.57 5.88
C THR A 33 -23.11 5.86 4.80
N VAL A 34 -22.54 5.62 3.63
CA VAL A 34 -23.19 4.86 2.54
C VAL A 34 -23.48 3.43 2.99
N ALA A 35 -22.53 2.75 3.63
CA ALA A 35 -22.71 1.40 4.15
C ALA A 35 -23.84 1.33 5.20
N LEU A 36 -23.87 2.31 6.12
CA LEU A 36 -24.90 2.42 7.16
C LEU A 36 -26.28 2.70 6.57
N ALA A 37 -26.38 3.63 5.62
CA ALA A 37 -27.64 3.94 4.94
C ALA A 37 -28.20 2.72 4.19
N ALA A 38 -27.35 2.01 3.43
CA ALA A 38 -27.75 0.80 2.72
C ALA A 38 -28.18 -0.32 3.69
N SER A 39 -27.44 -0.52 4.78
CA SER A 39 -27.78 -1.52 5.81
C SER A 39 -29.07 -1.15 6.56
N GLY A 40 -29.27 0.13 6.89
CA GLY A 40 -30.49 0.62 7.53
C GLY A 40 -31.72 0.46 6.63
N ALA A 41 -31.60 0.78 5.35
CA ALA A 41 -32.65 0.54 4.36
C ALA A 41 -32.94 -0.97 4.19
N ALA A 42 -31.91 -1.82 4.25
CA ALA A 42 -32.08 -3.26 4.21
C ALA A 42 -32.89 -3.77 5.41
N LEU A 43 -32.60 -3.28 6.62
CA LEU A 43 -33.38 -3.62 7.83
C LEU A 43 -34.83 -3.14 7.74
N ALA A 44 -35.06 -1.90 7.27
CA ALA A 44 -36.39 -1.33 7.12
C ALA A 44 -37.28 -2.08 6.11
N THR A 45 -36.67 -2.73 5.12
CA THR A 45 -37.38 -3.51 4.08
C THR A 45 -37.60 -4.98 4.44
N GLY A 46 -37.40 -5.37 5.70
CA GLY A 46 -37.60 -6.73 6.20
C GLY A 46 -36.31 -7.55 6.34
N GLY A 47 -35.14 -6.90 6.25
CA GLY A 47 -33.84 -7.53 6.49
C GLY A 47 -33.53 -8.67 5.53
N ILE A 48 -32.95 -9.76 6.05
CA ILE A 48 -32.58 -10.94 5.27
C ILE A 48 -33.78 -11.79 4.81
N VAL A 49 -34.99 -11.49 5.30
CA VAL A 49 -36.20 -12.27 5.01
C VAL A 49 -36.86 -11.81 3.71
N HIS A 50 -36.61 -10.58 3.28
CA HIS A 50 -37.20 -10.00 2.08
C HIS A 50 -36.16 -9.83 0.96
N PRO A 51 -36.48 -10.19 -0.31
CA PRO A 51 -35.54 -10.08 -1.43
C PRO A 51 -34.91 -8.69 -1.62
N LEU A 52 -35.69 -7.62 -1.37
CA LEU A 52 -35.18 -6.24 -1.42
C LEU A 52 -34.16 -5.95 -0.31
N GLY A 53 -34.37 -6.47 0.90
CA GLY A 53 -33.40 -6.31 1.98
C GLY A 53 -32.10 -7.05 1.70
N TRP A 54 -32.16 -8.24 1.10
CA TRP A 54 -30.97 -8.98 0.64
C TRP A 54 -30.17 -8.21 -0.41
N LEU A 55 -30.85 -7.61 -1.40
CA LEU A 55 -30.22 -6.77 -2.42
C LEU A 55 -29.50 -5.56 -1.79
N LEU A 56 -30.17 -4.86 -0.87
CA LEU A 56 -29.62 -3.69 -0.19
C LEU A 56 -28.42 -4.03 0.70
N PHE A 57 -28.44 -5.18 1.38
CA PHE A 57 -27.25 -5.70 2.08
C PHE A 57 -26.09 -5.99 1.12
N GLY A 58 -26.38 -6.54 -0.06
CA GLY A 58 -25.38 -6.75 -1.11
C GLY A 58 -24.73 -5.44 -1.58
N LEU A 59 -25.51 -4.36 -1.67
CA LEU A 59 -25.00 -3.03 -2.03
C LEU A 59 -24.10 -2.43 -0.95
N ALA A 60 -24.36 -2.72 0.33
CA ALA A 60 -23.53 -2.25 1.45
C ALA A 60 -22.14 -2.89 1.52
N TYR A 61 -21.94 -4.06 0.89
CA TYR A 61 -20.68 -4.81 0.96
C TYR A 61 -19.49 -4.07 0.34
N LYS A 62 -19.67 -3.46 -0.84
CA LYS A 62 -18.60 -2.73 -1.54
C LYS A 62 -18.09 -1.53 -0.71
N PRO A 63 -18.97 -0.64 -0.23
CA PRO A 63 -18.59 0.43 0.70
C PRO A 63 -17.86 -0.09 1.94
N LEU A 64 -18.36 -1.18 2.56
CA LEU A 64 -17.73 -1.75 3.75
C LEU A 64 -16.28 -2.21 3.50
N VAL A 65 -16.01 -2.85 2.37
CA VAL A 65 -14.65 -3.27 1.98
C VAL A 65 -13.77 -2.04 1.72
N ALA A 66 -14.31 -0.99 1.10
CA ALA A 66 -13.61 0.28 0.89
C ALA A 66 -13.26 0.96 2.23
N THR A 67 -14.22 1.08 3.15
CA THR A 67 -14.03 1.61 4.51
C THR A 67 -12.91 0.88 5.24
N GLN A 68 -12.90 -0.46 5.21
CA GLN A 68 -11.84 -1.23 5.85
C GLN A 68 -10.46 -0.94 5.24
N LYS A 69 -10.37 -0.81 3.91
CA LYS A 69 -9.11 -0.44 3.25
C LYS A 69 -8.66 0.97 3.67
N LEU A 70 -9.58 1.94 3.66
CA LEU A 70 -9.31 3.32 4.05
C LEU A 70 -8.87 3.42 5.52
N ALA A 71 -9.52 2.69 6.43
CA ALA A 71 -9.13 2.66 7.85
C ALA A 71 -7.70 2.13 8.05
N ARG A 72 -7.27 1.12 7.27
CA ARG A 72 -5.88 0.62 7.31
C ARG A 72 -4.89 1.68 6.82
N LEU A 73 -5.24 2.37 5.74
CA LEU A 73 -4.42 3.46 5.18
C LEU A 73 -4.32 4.63 6.15
N GLU A 74 -5.43 5.05 6.75
CA GLU A 74 -5.46 6.10 7.76
C GLU A 74 -4.57 5.74 8.94
N LYS A 75 -4.73 4.53 9.51
CA LYS A 75 -3.93 4.06 10.65
C LYS A 75 -2.44 4.09 10.33
N LEU A 76 -2.04 3.53 9.18
CA LEU A 76 -0.63 3.49 8.81
C LEU A 76 -0.09 4.89 8.51
N THR A 77 -0.84 5.71 7.77
CA THR A 77 -0.45 7.10 7.46
C THR A 77 -0.25 7.91 8.72
N ALA A 78 -1.21 7.88 9.66
CA ALA A 78 -1.09 8.57 10.94
C ALA A 78 0.15 8.12 11.72
N SER A 79 0.39 6.81 11.79
CA SER A 79 1.57 6.26 12.49
C SER A 79 2.89 6.70 11.86
N LEU A 80 2.96 6.78 10.52
CA LEU A 80 4.16 7.22 9.82
C LEU A 80 4.40 8.72 9.99
N LEU A 81 3.34 9.53 9.95
CA LEU A 81 3.44 10.96 10.15
C LEU A 81 3.86 11.31 11.58
N ASP A 82 3.33 10.62 12.58
CA ASP A 82 3.69 10.83 13.99
C ASP A 82 5.17 10.49 14.23
N GLU A 83 5.62 9.33 13.76
CA GLU A 83 6.98 8.87 13.99
C GLU A 83 8.04 9.69 13.24
N PHE A 84 7.82 9.99 11.96
CA PHE A 84 8.83 10.56 11.07
C PHE A 84 8.63 12.05 10.78
N LYS A 85 7.79 12.74 11.56
CA LYS A 85 7.50 14.18 11.40
C LYS A 85 8.77 15.04 11.37
N SER A 86 9.69 14.74 12.28
CA SER A 86 10.95 15.47 12.47
C SER A 86 11.93 15.28 11.30
N GLU A 87 11.76 14.20 10.53
CA GLU A 87 12.62 13.84 9.40
C GLU A 87 12.12 14.40 8.05
N GLY A 88 11.04 15.18 8.05
CA GLY A 88 10.49 15.80 6.84
C GLY A 88 9.81 14.81 5.90
N ILE A 89 9.19 13.77 6.45
CA ILE A 89 8.45 12.77 5.67
C ILE A 89 7.33 13.42 4.84
N GLN A 90 7.21 12.98 3.58
CA GLN A 90 6.07 13.25 2.72
C GLN A 90 5.33 11.95 2.43
N VAL A 91 4.09 11.82 2.88
CA VAL A 91 3.23 10.66 2.67
C VAL A 91 2.11 11.01 1.70
N PHE A 92 2.08 10.32 0.56
CA PHE A 92 1.10 10.46 -0.50
C PHE A 92 0.24 9.18 -0.59
N PRO A 93 -0.93 9.14 0.06
CA PRO A 93 -1.83 8.00 -0.01
C PRO A 93 -2.68 8.00 -1.29
N VAL A 94 -3.05 6.80 -1.73
CA VAL A 94 -4.04 6.55 -2.81
C VAL A 94 -3.71 7.31 -4.10
N LEU A 95 -2.46 7.20 -4.57
CA LEU A 95 -2.07 7.79 -5.85
C LEU A 95 -2.70 7.01 -7.00
N LYS A 96 -3.55 7.69 -7.78
CA LYS A 96 -4.18 7.11 -8.95
C LYS A 96 -3.14 6.93 -10.07
N VAL A 97 -3.09 5.72 -10.61
CA VAL A 97 -2.27 5.36 -11.76
C VAL A 97 -3.20 4.97 -12.88
N GLU A 98 -3.02 5.56 -14.06
CA GLU A 98 -3.83 5.23 -15.24
C GLU A 98 -3.79 3.71 -15.52
N ASP A 99 -4.96 3.13 -15.77
CA ASP A 99 -5.17 1.72 -16.09
C ASP A 99 -4.63 0.70 -15.07
N LYS A 100 -4.35 1.12 -13.82
CA LYS A 100 -3.84 0.25 -12.76
C LYS A 100 -4.51 0.53 -11.42
N ASN A 101 -4.35 -0.42 -10.50
CA ASN A 101 -4.72 -0.19 -9.10
C ASN A 101 -3.92 0.99 -8.54
N PRO A 102 -4.54 1.85 -7.70
CA PRO A 102 -3.85 2.97 -7.09
C PRO A 102 -2.71 2.48 -6.20
N ILE A 103 -1.65 3.29 -6.11
CA ILE A 103 -0.59 3.10 -5.13
C ILE A 103 -1.19 3.39 -3.76
N ASP A 104 -1.10 2.44 -2.84
CA ASP A 104 -1.68 2.61 -1.51
C ASP A 104 -0.98 3.74 -0.76
N LEU A 105 0.35 3.73 -0.71
CA LEU A 105 1.18 4.78 -0.13
C LEU A 105 2.48 4.96 -0.94
N PHE A 106 2.76 6.20 -1.31
CA PHE A 106 4.10 6.63 -1.71
C PHE A 106 4.67 7.50 -0.60
N VAL A 107 5.80 7.08 -0.05
CA VAL A 107 6.51 7.82 1.01
C VAL A 107 7.81 8.34 0.45
N ARG A 108 8.05 9.64 0.63
CA ARG A 108 9.25 10.33 0.18
C ARG A 108 9.92 11.01 1.36
N PHE A 109 11.20 10.71 1.54
CA PHE A 109 12.12 11.51 2.33
C PHE A 109 12.98 12.26 1.33
N GLU A 110 12.77 13.57 1.22
CA GLU A 110 13.32 14.37 0.12
C GLU A 110 14.83 14.13 -0.06
N ARG A 111 15.23 13.77 -1.29
CA ARG A 111 16.63 13.46 -1.68
C ARG A 111 17.32 12.31 -0.90
N LYS A 112 16.63 11.64 0.03
CA LYS A 112 17.17 10.52 0.82
C LYS A 112 16.69 9.18 0.26
N VAL A 113 15.40 8.88 0.39
CA VAL A 113 14.82 7.59 -0.01
C VAL A 113 13.37 7.74 -0.48
N HIS A 114 12.97 6.83 -1.37
CA HIS A 114 11.59 6.68 -1.84
C HIS A 114 11.05 5.30 -1.47
N LEU A 115 9.82 5.22 -0.97
CA LEU A 115 9.18 3.96 -0.61
C LEU A 115 7.83 3.83 -1.32
N PHE A 116 7.62 2.71 -1.98
CA PHE A 116 6.34 2.32 -2.55
C PHE A 116 5.77 1.23 -1.66
N ILE A 117 4.72 1.57 -0.91
CA ILE A 117 4.11 0.65 0.05
C ILE A 117 2.74 0.24 -0.51
N SER A 118 2.54 -1.06 -0.65
CA SER A 118 1.23 -1.64 -0.95
C SER A 118 0.72 -2.44 0.23
N ILE A 119 -0.48 -2.12 0.69
CA ILE A 119 -1.12 -2.79 1.83
C ILE A 119 -2.12 -3.81 1.28
N ARG A 120 -2.02 -5.04 1.75
CA ARG A 120 -2.88 -6.13 1.31
C ARG A 120 -3.39 -6.96 2.49
N SER A 121 -4.67 -7.30 2.45
CA SER A 121 -5.32 -8.23 3.37
C SER A 121 -6.26 -9.14 2.58
N ILE A 122 -6.09 -10.46 2.72
CA ILE A 122 -6.92 -11.51 2.11
C ILE A 122 -7.48 -12.43 3.20
N GLY A 123 -7.90 -11.82 4.30
CA GLY A 123 -8.39 -12.56 5.47
C GLY A 123 -7.31 -13.47 6.04
N ASP A 124 -7.75 -14.50 6.75
CA ASP A 124 -6.86 -15.38 7.50
C ASP A 124 -6.27 -16.44 6.57
N LYS A 125 -5.20 -16.05 5.87
CA LYS A 125 -4.52 -16.85 4.84
C LYS A 125 -3.02 -16.60 4.87
N GLU A 126 -2.29 -17.63 4.48
CA GLU A 126 -0.84 -17.60 4.34
C GLU A 126 -0.42 -17.31 2.91
N ILE A 127 0.62 -16.49 2.76
CA ILE A 127 1.19 -16.10 1.49
C ILE A 127 2.48 -16.87 1.26
N VAL A 128 2.49 -17.68 0.19
CA VAL A 128 3.61 -18.51 -0.24
C VAL A 128 4.23 -17.89 -1.49
N TYR A 129 5.55 -17.99 -1.62
CA TYR A 129 6.24 -17.54 -2.83
C TYR A 129 6.70 -18.75 -3.64
N ASN A 130 6.28 -18.81 -4.90
CA ASN A 130 6.74 -19.82 -5.83
C ASN A 130 7.95 -19.28 -6.60
N GLU A 131 9.15 -19.77 -6.29
CA GLU A 131 10.40 -19.28 -6.87
C GLU A 131 10.52 -19.55 -8.36
N ALA A 132 10.16 -20.75 -8.82
CA ALA A 132 10.28 -21.15 -10.23
C ALA A 132 9.43 -20.27 -11.16
N ARG A 133 8.26 -19.85 -10.68
CA ARG A 133 7.35 -18.98 -11.43
C ARG A 133 7.45 -17.52 -11.02
N GLU A 134 8.24 -17.19 -10.00
CA GLU A 134 8.34 -15.90 -9.32
C GLU A 134 6.98 -15.30 -8.90
N VAL A 135 5.99 -16.09 -8.50
CA VAL A 135 4.63 -15.59 -8.18
C VAL A 135 4.27 -15.78 -6.72
N LEU A 136 3.53 -14.83 -6.17
CA LEU A 136 2.84 -15.01 -4.90
C LEU A 136 1.63 -15.91 -5.07
N GLN A 137 1.46 -16.83 -4.13
CA GLN A 137 0.35 -17.75 -4.05
C GLN A 137 -0.28 -17.66 -2.66
N ILE A 138 -1.59 -17.83 -2.63
CA ILE A 138 -2.41 -17.80 -1.42
C ILE A 138 -2.70 -19.25 -1.06
N LYS A 139 -2.27 -19.66 0.12
CA LYS A 139 -2.61 -20.95 0.71
C LYS A 139 -4.06 -20.91 1.20
N ARG A 140 -4.87 -21.86 0.74
CA ARG A 140 -6.26 -21.97 1.18
C ARG A 140 -6.29 -22.69 2.52
N LYS A 141 -7.08 -22.20 3.48
CA LYS A 141 -7.28 -22.88 4.77
C LYS A 141 -7.93 -24.24 4.61
N ASP A 142 -8.91 -24.33 3.70
CA ASP A 142 -9.85 -25.46 3.66
C ASP A 142 -9.46 -26.52 2.62
N LYS A 143 -8.41 -26.27 1.83
CA LYS A 143 -7.95 -27.15 0.75
C LYS A 143 -6.43 -27.09 0.68
N HIS A 144 -5.76 -28.23 0.45
CA HIS A 144 -4.31 -28.32 0.17
C HIS A 144 -3.86 -27.63 -1.15
N GLY A 145 -4.64 -26.67 -1.66
CA GLY A 145 -4.41 -26.00 -2.93
C GLY A 145 -3.85 -24.60 -2.76
N LEU A 146 -2.85 -24.29 -3.60
CA LEU A 146 -2.30 -22.94 -3.76
C LEU A 146 -3.06 -22.22 -4.88
N LYS A 147 -3.51 -20.98 -4.64
CA LYS A 147 -4.08 -20.12 -5.68
C LYS A 147 -3.10 -19.01 -6.01
N VAL A 148 -2.78 -18.80 -7.28
CA VAL A 148 -1.99 -17.64 -7.70
C VAL A 148 -2.70 -16.35 -7.26
N TRP A 149 -1.96 -15.45 -6.62
CA TRP A 149 -2.44 -14.13 -6.25
C TRP A 149 -2.52 -13.27 -7.52
N ASN A 150 -3.73 -12.93 -7.94
CA ASN A 150 -3.97 -12.06 -9.09
C ASN A 150 -4.86 -10.87 -8.68
N PRO A 151 -4.50 -9.62 -9.02
CA PRO A 151 -3.20 -9.20 -9.59
C PRO A 151 -2.03 -9.48 -8.65
N CYS A 152 -0.83 -9.68 -9.21
CA CYS A 152 0.38 -9.97 -8.41
C CYS A 152 0.93 -8.67 -7.79
N PRO A 153 0.94 -8.51 -6.46
CA PRO A 153 1.37 -7.26 -5.82
C PRO A 153 2.83 -6.87 -6.13
N LEU A 154 3.72 -7.86 -6.31
CA LEU A 154 5.14 -7.61 -6.63
C LEU A 154 5.31 -6.94 -8.00
N LEU A 155 4.41 -7.25 -8.94
CA LEU A 155 4.40 -6.65 -10.27
C LEU A 155 3.86 -5.21 -10.22
N GLU A 156 2.79 -4.99 -9.47
CA GLU A 156 2.20 -3.66 -9.26
C GLU A 156 3.24 -2.68 -8.68
N LEU A 157 3.95 -3.10 -7.63
CA LEU A 157 4.99 -2.30 -6.99
C LEU A 157 6.12 -1.88 -7.97
N ALA A 158 6.55 -2.80 -8.84
CA ALA A 158 7.57 -2.49 -9.85
C ALA A 158 7.04 -1.54 -10.94
N ASP A 159 5.76 -1.63 -11.25
CA ASP A 159 5.12 -0.74 -12.21
C ASP A 159 4.91 0.67 -11.63
N TYR A 160 4.69 0.79 -10.32
CA TYR A 160 4.57 2.07 -9.62
C TYR A 160 5.88 2.86 -9.62
N GLU A 161 7.01 2.18 -9.41
CA GLU A 161 8.33 2.80 -9.52
C GLU A 161 8.58 3.37 -10.92
N LYS A 162 8.20 2.62 -11.97
CA LYS A 162 8.27 3.11 -13.36
C LYS A 162 7.31 4.25 -13.62
N TRP A 163 6.12 4.23 -13.02
CA TRP A 163 5.16 5.32 -13.16
C TRP A 163 5.69 6.61 -12.51
N LEU A 164 6.31 6.52 -11.33
CA LEU A 164 6.90 7.67 -10.64
C LEU A 164 7.99 8.33 -11.50
N SER A 165 8.88 7.54 -12.10
CA SER A 165 9.95 8.09 -12.93
C SER A 165 9.43 8.83 -14.18
N LYS A 166 8.25 8.48 -14.71
CA LYS A 166 7.58 9.22 -15.78
C LYS A 166 6.89 10.48 -15.25
N ASN A 167 6.21 10.36 -14.11
CA ASN A 167 5.40 11.40 -13.51
C ASN A 167 6.13 12.20 -12.43
N ARG A 168 7.47 12.24 -12.48
CA ARG A 168 8.30 12.91 -11.46
C ARG A 168 7.96 14.39 -11.26
N ASP A 169 7.48 15.03 -12.33
CA ASP A 169 7.07 16.43 -12.31
C ASP A 169 5.88 16.66 -11.38
N LEU A 170 5.00 15.67 -11.18
CA LEU A 170 3.88 15.75 -10.21
C LEU A 170 4.35 15.90 -8.77
N PHE A 171 5.60 15.55 -8.47
CA PHE A 171 6.16 15.63 -7.12
C PHE A 171 7.28 16.68 -7.03
N GLY A 172 7.43 17.52 -8.05
CA GLY A 172 8.49 18.54 -8.12
C GLY A 172 9.89 17.93 -8.12
N MET A 173 10.03 16.67 -8.53
CA MET A 173 11.30 15.97 -8.50
C MET A 173 12.11 16.22 -9.77
N SER A 174 13.42 16.40 -9.59
CA SER A 174 14.35 16.37 -10.72
C SER A 174 14.49 14.94 -11.28
N SER A 175 14.91 14.81 -12.54
CA SER A 175 15.23 13.50 -13.12
C SER A 175 16.30 12.74 -12.34
N ARG A 176 17.25 13.46 -11.71
CA ARG A 176 18.29 12.86 -10.86
C ARG A 176 17.67 12.27 -9.60
N GLU A 177 16.79 13.02 -8.93
CA GLU A 177 16.10 12.54 -7.73
C GLU A 177 15.20 11.34 -8.04
N ALA A 178 14.44 11.38 -9.14
CA ALA A 178 13.54 10.28 -9.48
C ALA A 178 14.25 8.96 -9.83
N THR A 179 15.51 9.01 -10.28
CA THR A 179 16.25 7.83 -10.80
C THR A 179 17.43 7.38 -9.95
N LYS A 180 18.05 8.28 -9.17
CA LYS A 180 19.24 7.97 -8.36
C LYS A 180 18.94 7.84 -6.87
N THR A 181 17.80 8.35 -6.41
CA THR A 181 17.41 8.19 -5.00
C THR A 181 17.08 6.72 -4.74
N PRO A 182 17.67 6.11 -3.71
CA PRO A 182 17.34 4.74 -3.30
C PRO A 182 15.84 4.54 -3.12
N SER A 183 15.30 3.53 -3.79
CA SER A 183 13.89 3.16 -3.72
C SER A 183 13.70 1.80 -3.04
N ALA A 184 12.64 1.65 -2.25
CA ALA A 184 12.20 0.36 -1.73
C ALA A 184 10.75 0.08 -2.14
N LYS A 185 10.51 -1.15 -2.58
CA LYS A 185 9.17 -1.67 -2.87
C LYS A 185 8.76 -2.57 -1.73
N VAL A 186 7.67 -2.24 -1.06
CA VAL A 186 7.25 -2.88 0.18
C VAL A 186 5.83 -3.38 0.04
N LEU A 187 5.65 -4.69 0.20
CA LEU A 187 4.34 -5.31 0.35
C LEU A 187 4.09 -5.52 1.84
N VAL A 188 3.12 -4.80 2.38
CA VAL A 188 2.69 -4.92 3.77
C VAL A 188 1.51 -5.87 3.82
N LEU A 189 1.69 -6.99 4.51
CA LEU A 189 0.64 -7.92 4.84
C LEU A 189 -0.08 -7.42 6.09
N TRP A 190 -1.39 -7.20 5.95
CA TRP A 190 -2.22 -6.71 7.04
C TRP A 190 -2.95 -7.87 7.70
N PRO A 191 -2.86 -8.03 9.03
CA PRO A 191 -3.53 -9.09 9.76
C PRO A 191 -5.02 -9.19 9.41
N PRO A 192 -5.58 -10.42 9.32
CA PRO A 192 -4.97 -11.69 9.69
C PRO A 192 -4.15 -12.38 8.57
N THR A 193 -3.85 -11.69 7.46
CA THR A 193 -2.99 -12.25 6.41
C THR A 193 -1.55 -12.27 6.87
N LYS A 194 -0.84 -13.38 6.66
CA LYS A 194 0.57 -13.52 7.02
C LYS A 194 1.39 -14.18 5.92
N ALA A 195 2.70 -13.97 5.95
CA ALA A 195 3.62 -14.80 5.18
C ALA A 195 3.62 -16.22 5.75
N ALA A 196 3.84 -17.22 4.89
CA ALA A 196 4.09 -18.58 5.37
C ALA A 196 5.43 -18.66 6.12
N ASP A 197 5.53 -19.49 7.14
CA ASP A 197 6.73 -19.59 7.97
C ASP A 197 7.84 -20.45 7.31
N ASP A 198 7.51 -21.15 6.23
CA ASP A 198 8.32 -22.19 5.57
C ASP A 198 9.06 -21.72 4.30
N HIS A 199 9.22 -20.41 4.10
CA HIS A 199 10.06 -19.90 3.00
C HIS A 199 11.52 -20.29 3.17
N ASN A 200 12.18 -20.58 2.05
CA ASN A 200 13.61 -20.90 2.05
C ASN A 200 14.45 -19.75 2.62
N SER A 201 15.50 -20.09 3.35
CA SER A 201 16.33 -19.13 4.08
C SER A 201 17.00 -18.09 3.17
N HIS A 202 17.31 -18.43 1.92
CA HIS A 202 17.93 -17.54 0.93
C HIS A 202 16.98 -16.45 0.40
N LEU A 203 15.68 -16.56 0.64
CA LEU A 203 14.71 -15.53 0.30
C LEU A 203 14.69 -14.39 1.34
N TYR A 204 15.36 -14.57 2.47
CA TYR A 204 15.48 -13.54 3.49
C TYR A 204 16.73 -12.69 3.25
N SER A 205 16.58 -11.38 3.41
CA SER A 205 17.67 -10.41 3.40
C SER A 205 17.69 -9.65 4.71
N GLU A 206 18.87 -9.22 5.12
CA GLU A 206 19.05 -8.34 6.27
C GLU A 206 18.93 -6.87 5.83
N VAL A 207 18.12 -6.11 6.55
CA VAL A 207 17.99 -4.65 6.43
C VAL A 207 18.12 -4.09 7.83
N GLY A 208 19.27 -3.51 8.16
CA GLY A 208 19.61 -3.19 9.56
C GLY A 208 19.66 -4.45 10.41
N SER A 209 18.92 -4.47 11.52
CA SER A 209 18.72 -5.64 12.39
C SER A 209 17.63 -6.59 11.93
N MET A 210 16.86 -6.23 10.90
CA MET A 210 15.67 -6.97 10.50
C MET A 210 16.00 -8.04 9.47
N ARG A 211 15.41 -9.23 9.63
CA ARG A 211 15.45 -10.31 8.66
C ARG A 211 14.12 -10.36 7.90
N ILE A 212 14.12 -9.93 6.64
CA ILE A 212 12.90 -9.66 5.87
C ILE A 212 12.89 -10.47 4.58
N LEU A 213 11.70 -10.94 4.17
CA LEU A 213 11.50 -11.59 2.89
C LEU A 213 11.76 -10.63 1.73
N ALA A 214 12.75 -10.93 0.90
CA ALA A 214 13.15 -10.17 -0.27
C ALA A 214 12.87 -10.97 -1.54
N LEU A 215 11.73 -10.72 -2.17
CA LEU A 215 11.24 -11.51 -3.31
C LEU A 215 11.60 -10.86 -4.64
N ARG A 216 11.96 -11.67 -5.64
CA ARG A 216 12.38 -11.22 -6.97
C ARG A 216 11.25 -11.35 -7.99
N ARG A 217 11.04 -10.33 -8.83
CA ARG A 217 10.14 -10.43 -10.00
C ARG A 217 10.52 -9.41 -11.08
N LYS A 218 10.43 -8.13 -10.71
CA LYS A 218 10.86 -6.99 -11.52
C LYS A 218 11.65 -6.06 -10.61
N GLY A 219 12.82 -6.57 -10.21
CA GLY A 219 13.58 -6.09 -9.06
C GLY A 219 13.12 -6.73 -7.75
N THR A 220 13.71 -6.28 -6.65
CA THR A 220 13.42 -6.78 -5.30
C THR A 220 12.23 -6.05 -4.70
N ALA A 221 11.34 -6.79 -4.05
CA ALA A 221 10.30 -6.24 -3.19
C ALA A 221 10.35 -6.93 -1.83
N PHE A 222 10.24 -6.14 -0.77
CA PHE A 222 10.28 -6.59 0.61
C PHE A 222 8.86 -6.92 1.07
N VAL A 223 8.67 -8.08 1.69
CA VAL A 223 7.38 -8.49 2.26
C VAL A 223 7.51 -8.47 3.77
N ILE A 224 6.69 -7.65 4.42
CA ILE A 224 6.70 -7.45 5.87
C ILE A 224 5.28 -7.49 6.43
N GLN A 225 5.18 -7.67 7.74
CA GLN A 225 3.93 -7.51 8.47
C GLN A 225 3.65 -6.04 8.78
N GLN A 226 2.40 -5.73 9.13
CA GLN A 226 1.96 -4.37 9.46
C GLN A 226 2.79 -3.74 10.59
N GLU A 227 3.15 -4.53 11.58
CA GLU A 227 3.85 -4.09 12.80
C GLU A 227 5.31 -3.73 12.51
N GLU A 228 5.89 -4.29 11.46
CA GLU A 228 7.31 -4.15 11.08
C GLU A 228 7.57 -2.90 10.23
N VAL A 229 6.53 -2.18 9.78
CA VAL A 229 6.67 -1.07 8.82
C VAL A 229 7.56 0.04 9.37
N THR A 230 7.36 0.46 10.62
CA THR A 230 8.12 1.55 11.21
C THR A 230 9.60 1.17 11.39
N GLU A 231 9.86 -0.04 11.88
CA GLU A 231 11.23 -0.53 12.05
C GLU A 231 11.94 -0.66 10.70
N PHE A 232 11.24 -1.14 9.67
CA PHE A 232 11.77 -1.25 8.31
C PHE A 232 12.19 0.11 7.77
N ILE A 233 11.36 1.13 7.94
CA ILE A 233 11.66 2.48 7.43
C ILE A 233 12.87 3.06 8.15
N LYS A 234 12.98 2.91 9.47
CA LYS A 234 14.16 3.32 10.24
C LYS A 234 15.43 2.62 9.76
N ALA A 235 15.38 1.30 9.62
CA ALA A 235 16.51 0.50 9.16
C ALA A 235 16.91 0.84 7.71
N TRP A 236 15.93 1.14 6.86
CA TRP A 236 16.17 1.54 5.48
C TRP A 236 16.80 2.93 5.41
N LEU A 237 16.31 3.90 6.18
CA LEU A 237 16.87 5.24 6.24
C LEU A 237 18.31 5.23 6.74
N ALA A 238 18.58 4.52 7.84
CA ALA A 238 19.92 4.41 8.42
C ALA A 238 20.96 3.81 7.46
N LYS A 239 20.54 3.06 6.44
CA LYS A 239 21.43 2.51 5.41
C LYS A 239 21.93 3.59 4.42
N TYR A 240 21.21 4.70 4.30
CA TYR A 240 21.45 5.76 3.32
C TYR A 240 21.67 7.15 3.95
N GLU A 241 21.80 7.23 5.28
CA GLU A 241 22.39 8.38 5.97
C GLU A 241 23.92 8.36 5.86
#